data_AF-A0A0Q4NLY1-F1
#
_entry.id   AF-A0A0Q4NLY1-F1
#
_cell.length_a   1.000
_cell.length_b   1.000
_cell.length_c   1.000
_cell.angle_alpha   90.00
_cell.angle_beta   90.00
_cell.angle_gamma   90.00
#
_symmetry.space_group_name_H-M   'P 1'
#
loop_
_entity.id
_entity.type
_entity.pdbx_description
1 polymer ?
#
loop_
_entity_poly.entity_id
_entity_poly.type
_entity_poly.pdbx_seq_one_letter_code
_entity_poly.pdbx_strand_id
1 'polypeptide(L)'
;MESDNFAIDTKLPTATIQLSDTALRAGETSVVTITFSEAVSGLTRDALSAPNGTLSELTSTDGGITWTGTWTPNADVTDATNQLVLNQTWVRDAAGNIGQGLVESDNFAIDTQLPTATIELSDTALRAGETSVVTITFSEAVSGLTREALSAPNGTLSELITTDGGITWTGTYTPNADVTDATNLIVLNQSYVRDAAGNIGRCRSSGDSRLSARTSPIRTRHRCAERRCADRG
;
A
#
# COMPACT_ATOMS: atom_id res chain seq x y z
N MET A 1 50.48 -51.11 -13.52
CA MET A 1 49.86 -50.54 -12.31
C MET A 1 49.64 -49.08 -12.61
N GLU A 2 48.40 -48.72 -12.88
CA GLU A 2 47.98 -47.31 -12.92
C GLU A 2 47.27 -47.11 -11.58
N SER A 3 47.81 -46.25 -10.72
CA SER A 3 47.09 -45.87 -9.51
C SER A 3 46.05 -44.85 -9.92
N ASP A 4 44.77 -45.17 -9.72
CA ASP A 4 43.71 -44.19 -9.83
C ASP A 4 43.99 -43.04 -8.85
N ASN A 5 43.94 -41.80 -9.35
CA ASN A 5 44.06 -40.62 -8.52
C ASN A 5 42.79 -40.46 -7.68
N PHE A 6 42.90 -40.43 -6.35
CA PHE A 6 41.76 -40.15 -5.47
C PHE A 6 41.84 -38.70 -4.99
N ALA A 7 40.86 -37.89 -5.39
CA ALA A 7 40.66 -36.55 -4.86
C ALA A 7 39.72 -36.63 -3.65
N ILE A 8 40.15 -36.06 -2.52
CA ILE A 8 39.32 -35.90 -1.32
C ILE A 8 38.92 -34.43 -1.25
N ASP A 9 37.62 -34.19 -1.14
CA ASP A 9 37.08 -32.86 -0.82
C ASP A 9 36.34 -32.92 0.51
N THR A 10 36.80 -32.15 1.49
CA THR A 10 36.17 -32.02 2.81
C THR A 10 35.70 -30.60 3.10
N LYS A 11 35.74 -29.70 2.11
CA LYS A 11 35.27 -28.34 2.30
C LYS A 11 33.75 -28.35 2.28
N LEU A 12 33.14 -27.63 3.22
CA LEU A 12 31.68 -27.46 3.22
C LEU A 12 31.31 -26.23 2.40
N PRO A 13 30.21 -26.27 1.64
CA PRO A 13 29.71 -25.08 0.95
C PRO A 13 29.28 -24.02 1.98
N THR A 14 29.65 -22.77 1.72
CA THR A 14 29.11 -21.58 2.40
C THR A 14 28.34 -20.71 1.43
N ALA A 15 27.45 -19.86 1.93
CA ALA A 15 26.61 -19.00 1.10
C ALA A 15 26.53 -17.55 1.59
N THR A 16 26.15 -16.64 0.69
CA THR A 16 25.64 -15.31 0.98
C THR A 16 24.30 -15.11 0.27
N ILE A 17 23.42 -14.26 0.83
CA ILE A 17 22.11 -13.95 0.26
C ILE A 17 21.99 -12.43 0.10
N GLN A 18 21.69 -11.97 -1.11
CA GLN A 18 21.47 -10.56 -1.43
C GLN A 18 20.11 -10.36 -2.07
N LEU A 19 19.41 -9.30 -1.67
CA LEU A 19 18.24 -8.77 -2.36
C LEU A 19 18.64 -7.56 -3.20
N SER A 20 18.12 -7.45 -4.43
CA SER A 20 18.37 -6.27 -5.29
C SER A 20 17.68 -5.01 -4.79
N ASP A 21 16.59 -5.19 -4.05
CA ASP A 21 15.82 -4.15 -3.39
C ASP A 21 15.50 -4.56 -1.95
N THR A 22 15.67 -3.62 -1.02
CA THR A 22 15.49 -3.80 0.43
C THR A 22 14.36 -2.93 1.01
N ALA A 23 13.62 -2.18 0.19
CA ALA A 23 12.44 -1.41 0.62
C ALA A 23 11.28 -1.64 -0.36
N LEU A 24 10.46 -2.65 -0.07
CA LEU A 24 9.50 -3.21 -1.02
C LEU A 24 8.11 -2.63 -0.77
N ARG A 25 7.52 -1.98 -1.77
CA ARG A 25 6.14 -1.49 -1.69
C ARG A 25 5.15 -2.32 -2.52
N ALA A 26 3.87 -1.97 -2.48
CA ALA A 26 2.82 -2.73 -3.13
C ALA A 26 3.06 -2.88 -4.64
N GLY A 27 3.05 -4.13 -5.11
CA GLY A 27 3.25 -4.48 -6.52
C GLY A 27 4.71 -4.58 -6.96
N GLU A 28 5.67 -4.35 -6.06
CA GLU A 28 7.10 -4.55 -6.35
C GLU A 28 7.55 -5.98 -6.07
N THR A 29 8.74 -6.31 -6.57
CA THR A 29 9.42 -7.59 -6.39
C THR A 29 10.92 -7.35 -6.26
N SER A 30 11.64 -8.22 -5.56
CA SER A 30 13.08 -8.15 -5.42
C SER A 30 13.74 -9.40 -6.00
N VAL A 31 14.86 -9.23 -6.71
CA VAL A 31 15.67 -10.38 -7.15
C VAL A 31 16.52 -10.83 -5.98
N VAL A 32 16.37 -12.09 -5.61
CA VAL A 32 17.19 -12.76 -4.60
C VAL A 32 18.34 -13.45 -5.32
N THR A 33 19.56 -13.17 -4.89
CA THR A 33 20.78 -13.82 -5.37
C THR A 33 21.46 -14.52 -4.21
N ILE A 34 21.63 -15.84 -4.33
CA ILE A 34 22.39 -16.67 -3.40
C ILE A 34 23.71 -17.02 -4.09
N THR A 35 24.84 -16.72 -3.44
CA THR A 35 26.17 -17.04 -3.97
C THR A 35 26.85 -18.05 -3.05
N PHE A 36 27.28 -19.18 -3.61
CA PHE A 36 27.99 -20.20 -2.87
C PHE A 36 29.51 -20.10 -3.06
N SER A 37 30.27 -20.60 -2.09
CA SER A 37 31.73 -20.70 -2.16
C SER A 37 32.25 -21.72 -3.17
N GLU A 38 31.37 -22.58 -3.67
CA GLU A 38 31.60 -23.66 -4.62
C GLU A 38 30.27 -24.12 -5.24
N ALA A 39 30.34 -24.94 -6.28
CA ALA A 39 29.16 -25.34 -7.03
C ALA A 39 28.29 -26.30 -6.21
N VAL A 40 27.00 -25.96 -6.07
CA VAL A 40 26.01 -26.80 -5.39
C VAL A 40 24.92 -27.25 -6.36
N SER A 41 24.28 -28.37 -6.06
CA SER A 41 23.21 -28.93 -6.90
C SER A 41 21.94 -29.20 -6.09
N GLY A 42 20.79 -29.19 -6.78
CA GLY A 42 19.51 -29.55 -6.17
C GLY A 42 18.98 -28.56 -5.13
N LEU A 43 19.45 -27.31 -5.14
CA LEU A 43 18.87 -26.27 -4.29
C LEU A 43 17.41 -26.01 -4.73
N THR A 44 16.50 -26.11 -3.77
CA THR A 44 15.08 -25.80 -3.97
C THR A 44 14.65 -24.70 -3.02
N ARG A 45 13.52 -24.04 -3.30
CA ARG A 45 13.02 -22.98 -2.43
C ARG A 45 12.71 -23.46 -1.00
N ASP A 46 12.45 -24.75 -0.80
CA ASP A 46 12.13 -25.35 0.50
C ASP A 46 13.32 -25.28 1.49
N ALA A 47 14.54 -25.04 0.99
CA ALA A 47 15.69 -24.76 1.83
C ALA A 47 15.66 -23.35 2.45
N LEU A 48 14.76 -22.47 2.00
CA LEU A 48 14.66 -21.09 2.45
C LEU A 48 13.36 -20.81 3.22
N SER A 49 13.49 -20.06 4.32
CA SER A 49 12.39 -19.35 4.94
C SER A 49 12.30 -17.93 4.36
N ALA A 50 11.10 -17.54 3.94
CA ALA A 50 10.81 -16.23 3.35
C ALA A 50 9.54 -15.65 4.00
N PRO A 51 9.66 -14.94 5.14
CA PRO A 51 8.50 -14.35 5.81
C PRO A 51 7.84 -13.29 4.92
N ASN A 52 6.54 -13.06 5.14
CA ASN A 52 5.78 -11.96 4.54
C ASN A 52 5.82 -11.88 3.00
N GLY A 53 6.09 -12.99 2.32
CA GLY A 53 6.12 -13.05 0.87
C GLY A 53 6.27 -14.45 0.31
N THR A 54 6.54 -14.53 -0.98
CA THR A 54 6.79 -15.76 -1.71
C THR A 54 8.06 -15.63 -2.53
N LEU A 55 8.90 -16.66 -2.49
CA LEU A 55 10.09 -16.80 -3.33
C LEU A 55 9.78 -17.76 -4.49
N SER A 56 10.08 -17.35 -5.71
CA SER A 56 9.96 -18.24 -6.88
C SER A 56 10.91 -19.43 -6.78
N GLU A 57 10.76 -20.39 -7.70
CA GLU A 57 11.80 -21.41 -7.88
C GLU A 57 13.15 -20.75 -8.19
N LEU A 58 14.21 -21.36 -7.66
CA LEU A 58 15.58 -20.89 -7.82
C LEU A 58 16.19 -21.50 -9.08
N THR A 59 16.94 -20.69 -9.82
CA THR A 59 17.63 -21.13 -11.04
C THR A 59 19.09 -20.71 -11.02
N SER A 60 19.95 -21.56 -11.58
CA SER A 60 21.37 -21.29 -11.75
C SER A 60 21.75 -21.44 -13.22
N THR A 61 22.66 -20.58 -13.68
CA THR A 61 23.17 -20.59 -15.07
C THR A 61 24.68 -20.77 -15.15
N ASP A 62 25.36 -20.85 -14.00
CA ASP A 62 26.82 -20.94 -13.87
C ASP A 62 27.28 -22.26 -13.23
N GLY A 63 26.43 -23.29 -13.32
CA GLY A 63 26.73 -24.62 -12.81
C GLY A 63 26.53 -24.76 -11.29
N GLY A 64 25.78 -23.85 -10.66
CA GLY A 64 25.40 -23.96 -9.25
C GLY A 64 26.19 -23.07 -8.30
N ILE A 65 26.94 -22.08 -8.80
CA ILE A 65 27.66 -21.11 -7.97
C ILE A 65 26.70 -20.00 -7.54
N THR A 66 25.91 -19.47 -8.47
CA THR A 66 24.87 -18.48 -8.20
C THR A 66 23.49 -19.04 -8.47
N TRP A 67 22.57 -18.76 -7.55
CA TRP A 67 21.16 -19.12 -7.66
C TRP A 67 20.32 -17.85 -7.54
N THR A 68 19.40 -17.68 -8.48
CA THR A 68 18.53 -16.51 -8.55
C THR A 68 17.07 -16.90 -8.48
N GLY A 69 16.28 -16.08 -7.80
CA GLY A 69 14.83 -16.17 -7.75
C GLY A 69 14.22 -14.79 -7.54
N THR A 70 12.90 -14.70 -7.65
CA THR A 70 12.14 -13.47 -7.42
C THR A 70 11.36 -13.60 -6.13
N TRP A 71 11.60 -12.69 -5.20
CA TRP A 71 10.82 -12.55 -3.98
C TRP A 71 9.72 -11.50 -4.18
N THR A 72 8.50 -11.85 -3.81
CA THR A 72 7.31 -11.00 -3.93
C THR A 72 6.65 -10.85 -2.56
N PRO A 73 6.45 -9.63 -2.05
CA PRO A 73 5.79 -9.40 -0.76
C PRO A 73 4.31 -9.79 -0.83
N ASN A 74 3.78 -10.24 0.31
CA ASN A 74 2.34 -10.35 0.49
C ASN A 74 1.70 -8.94 0.47
N ALA A 75 0.45 -8.86 0.04
CA ALA A 75 -0.32 -7.61 0.11
C ALA A 75 -0.71 -7.28 1.56
N ASP A 76 -0.96 -6.00 1.81
CA ASP A 76 -1.46 -5.48 3.09
C ASP A 76 -0.54 -5.78 4.29
N VAL A 77 0.78 -5.72 4.08
CA VAL A 77 1.81 -5.93 5.11
C VAL A 77 2.63 -4.66 5.31
N THR A 78 2.85 -4.29 6.56
CA THR A 78 3.84 -3.30 6.96
C THR A 78 4.76 -3.93 8.00
N ASP A 79 6.00 -4.20 7.62
CA ASP A 79 7.02 -4.82 8.47
C ASP A 79 8.41 -4.27 8.13
N ALA A 80 9.04 -3.59 9.08
CA ALA A 80 10.36 -3.00 8.89
C ALA A 80 11.52 -4.00 9.04
N THR A 81 11.24 -5.20 9.55
CA THR A 81 12.27 -6.17 9.95
C THR A 81 12.02 -7.55 9.36
N ASN A 82 12.65 -7.83 8.22
CA ASN A 82 12.53 -9.12 7.52
C ASN A 82 13.90 -9.62 7.08
N GLN A 83 14.07 -10.94 7.07
CA GLN A 83 15.25 -11.62 6.55
C GLN A 83 14.85 -12.91 5.85
N LEU A 84 15.58 -13.26 4.79
CA LEU A 84 15.56 -14.60 4.22
C LEU A 84 16.55 -15.48 4.97
N VAL A 85 16.16 -16.72 5.26
CA VAL A 85 17.02 -17.66 5.99
C VAL A 85 17.20 -18.92 5.16
N LEU A 86 18.42 -19.19 4.71
CA LEU A 86 18.81 -20.44 4.06
C LEU A 86 19.27 -21.45 5.10
N ASN A 87 18.66 -22.63 5.10
CA ASN A 87 19.15 -23.77 5.86
C ASN A 87 20.18 -24.56 5.05
N GLN A 88 21.45 -24.44 5.42
CA GLN A 88 22.55 -25.05 4.66
C GLN A 88 22.57 -26.58 4.75
N THR A 89 21.80 -27.21 5.65
CA THR A 89 21.71 -28.69 5.72
C THR A 89 20.99 -29.30 4.51
N TRP A 90 20.33 -28.48 3.70
CA TRP A 90 19.69 -28.87 2.44
C TRP A 90 20.60 -28.65 1.21
N VAL A 91 21.79 -28.08 1.42
CA VAL A 91 22.74 -27.73 0.36
C VAL A 91 23.82 -28.80 0.27
N ARG A 92 24.11 -29.26 -0.96
CA ARG A 92 25.14 -30.25 -1.24
C ARG A 92 26.01 -29.85 -2.43
N ASP A 93 27.32 -29.98 -2.27
CA ASP A 93 28.29 -29.79 -3.36
C ASP A 93 28.38 -31.03 -4.28
N ALA A 94 29.30 -30.99 -5.26
CA ALA A 94 29.52 -32.10 -6.18
C ALA A 94 30.20 -33.33 -5.54
N ALA A 95 30.98 -33.14 -4.48
CA ALA A 95 31.66 -34.21 -3.74
C ALA A 95 30.74 -34.91 -2.73
N GLY A 96 29.56 -34.32 -2.47
CA GLY A 96 28.55 -34.84 -1.56
C GLY A 96 28.62 -34.24 -0.16
N ASN A 97 29.45 -33.23 0.09
CA ASN A 97 29.48 -32.57 1.39
C ASN A 97 28.21 -31.74 1.60
N ILE A 98 27.66 -31.81 2.81
CA ILE A 98 26.42 -31.12 3.17
C ILE A 98 26.80 -29.88 3.97
N GLY A 99 26.20 -28.73 3.63
CA GLY A 99 26.39 -27.48 4.36
C GLY A 99 25.90 -27.56 5.81
N GLN A 100 26.27 -26.57 6.64
CA GLN A 100 25.92 -26.53 8.06
C GLN A 100 25.43 -25.14 8.49
N GLY A 101 24.49 -25.14 9.43
CA GLY A 101 23.96 -23.92 10.03
C GLY A 101 22.97 -23.16 9.13
N LEU A 102 22.75 -21.90 9.48
CA LEU A 102 21.84 -20.98 8.80
C LEU A 102 22.64 -19.83 8.19
N VAL A 103 22.18 -19.32 7.06
CA VAL A 103 22.66 -18.08 6.45
C VAL A 103 21.47 -17.13 6.33
N GLU A 104 21.65 -15.92 6.81
CA GLU A 104 20.64 -14.86 6.76
C GLU A 104 21.01 -13.83 5.68
N SER A 105 20.00 -13.24 5.05
CA SER A 105 20.19 -12.02 4.27
C SER A 105 20.38 -10.79 5.16
N ASP A 106 20.78 -9.69 4.55
CA ASP A 106 20.55 -8.37 5.12
C ASP A 106 19.05 -8.13 5.37
N ASN A 107 18.75 -7.18 6.25
CA ASN A 107 17.38 -6.77 6.54
C ASN A 107 16.73 -6.10 5.32
N PHE A 108 15.45 -6.38 5.11
CA PHE A 108 14.60 -5.61 4.19
C PHE A 108 13.27 -5.21 4.84
N ALA A 109 12.74 -4.08 4.40
CA ALA A 109 11.46 -3.54 4.82
C ALA A 109 10.38 -3.83 3.78
N ILE A 110 9.16 -4.04 4.25
CA ILE A 110 7.97 -4.27 3.44
C ILE A 110 6.94 -3.22 3.87
N ASP A 111 6.39 -2.52 2.89
CA ASP A 111 5.21 -1.68 3.08
C ASP A 111 4.28 -1.79 1.87
N THR A 112 3.45 -2.83 1.87
CA THR A 112 2.45 -3.08 0.82
C THR A 112 1.04 -2.69 1.25
N GLN A 113 0.88 -2.12 2.45
CA GLN A 113 -0.38 -1.55 2.88
C GLN A 113 -0.66 -0.31 2.04
N LEU A 114 -1.90 -0.21 1.57
CA LEU A 114 -2.33 0.93 0.77
C LEU A 114 -3.12 1.90 1.64
N PRO A 115 -2.97 3.22 1.44
CA PRO A 115 -3.73 4.18 2.22
C PRO A 115 -5.23 4.03 1.93
N THR A 116 -6.01 3.99 3.01
CA THR A 116 -7.47 4.04 3.00
C THR A 116 -7.95 5.31 3.69
N ALA A 117 -9.17 5.75 3.42
CA ALA A 117 -9.72 6.98 3.97
C ALA A 117 -11.15 6.80 4.49
N THR A 118 -11.58 7.71 5.36
CA THR A 118 -12.98 7.98 5.70
C THR A 118 -13.27 9.47 5.49
N ILE A 119 -14.53 9.83 5.25
CA ILE A 119 -14.97 11.24 5.12
C ILE A 119 -16.16 11.45 6.05
N GLU A 120 -16.07 12.49 6.88
CA GLU A 120 -17.13 12.91 7.79
C GLU A 120 -17.47 14.39 7.56
N LEU A 121 -18.75 14.73 7.72
CA LEU A 121 -19.23 16.11 7.73
C LEU A 121 -19.77 16.44 9.12
N SER A 122 -19.35 17.56 9.69
CA SER A 122 -19.83 18.02 11.00
C SER A 122 -21.34 18.29 11.01
N ASP A 123 -21.87 18.71 9.86
CA ASP A 123 -23.30 18.87 9.61
C ASP A 123 -23.67 18.28 8.24
N THR A 124 -24.67 17.40 8.24
CA THR A 124 -25.24 16.73 7.06
C THR A 124 -26.59 17.31 6.64
N ALA A 125 -27.04 18.41 7.25
CA ALA A 125 -28.35 19.02 7.01
C ALA A 125 -28.29 20.54 6.80
N LEU A 126 -27.46 20.95 5.84
CA LEU A 126 -27.18 22.35 5.56
C LEU A 126 -28.34 23.13 4.94
N ARG A 127 -28.50 24.38 5.40
CA ARG A 127 -29.42 25.38 4.86
C ARG A 127 -28.67 26.45 4.06
N ALA A 128 -29.42 27.33 3.42
CA ALA A 128 -28.85 28.45 2.67
C ALA A 128 -27.96 29.31 3.58
N GLY A 129 -26.71 29.49 3.17
CA GLY A 129 -25.72 30.27 3.91
C GLY A 129 -25.03 29.54 5.06
N GLU A 130 -25.34 28.26 5.30
CA GLU A 130 -24.62 27.43 6.26
C GLU A 130 -23.41 26.74 5.60
N THR A 131 -22.48 26.26 6.41
CA THR A 131 -21.29 25.51 5.98
C THR A 131 -21.06 24.30 6.87
N SER A 132 -20.45 23.25 6.33
CA SER A 132 -20.06 22.06 7.09
C SER A 132 -18.55 21.87 7.08
N VAL A 133 -17.96 21.48 8.21
CA VAL A 133 -16.57 21.04 8.22
C VAL A 133 -16.51 19.64 7.65
N VAL A 134 -15.65 19.45 6.66
CA VAL A 134 -15.32 18.15 6.08
C VAL A 134 -14.02 17.68 6.71
N THR A 135 -14.06 16.49 7.31
CA THR A 135 -12.89 15.81 7.87
C THR A 135 -12.64 14.55 7.07
N ILE A 136 -11.43 14.43 6.51
CA ILE A 136 -10.94 13.22 5.86
C ILE A 136 -9.86 12.62 6.75
N THR A 137 -10.03 11.35 7.13
CA THR A 137 -9.06 10.63 7.97
C THR A 137 -8.50 9.45 7.19
N PHE A 138 -7.19 9.38 7.05
CA PHE A 138 -6.50 8.27 6.42
C PHE A 138 -6.06 7.22 7.45
N SER A 139 -5.91 5.96 7.02
CA SER A 139 -5.35 4.87 7.84
C SER A 139 -3.87 5.08 8.17
N GLU A 140 -3.18 5.91 7.39
CA GLU A 140 -1.77 6.24 7.51
C GLU A 140 -1.50 7.63 6.92
N ALA A 141 -0.31 8.17 7.16
CA ALA A 141 0.02 9.52 6.73
C ALA A 141 0.17 9.57 5.21
N VAL A 142 -0.60 10.45 4.55
CA VAL A 142 -0.52 10.61 3.10
C VAL A 142 -0.05 11.99 2.67
N SER A 143 0.55 12.03 1.49
CA SER A 143 0.95 13.25 0.79
C SER A 143 0.29 13.33 -0.58
N GLY A 144 0.23 14.55 -1.14
CA GLY A 144 -0.33 14.78 -2.48
C GLY A 144 -1.84 14.95 -2.54
N LEU A 145 -2.55 14.99 -1.39
CA LEU A 145 -3.97 15.30 -1.38
C LEU A 145 -4.18 16.76 -1.80
N THR A 146 -4.68 16.94 -3.01
CA THR A 146 -5.07 18.25 -3.54
C THR A 146 -6.56 18.28 -3.85
N ARG A 147 -7.07 19.41 -4.33
CA ARG A 147 -8.51 19.54 -4.52
C ARG A 147 -9.02 18.77 -5.75
N GLU A 148 -8.16 18.49 -6.71
CA GLU A 148 -8.44 17.67 -7.88
C GLU A 148 -8.81 16.23 -7.50
N ALA A 149 -8.41 15.77 -6.31
CA ALA A 149 -8.79 14.47 -5.78
C ALA A 149 -10.26 14.42 -5.32
N LEU A 150 -10.96 15.55 -5.24
CA LEU A 150 -12.30 15.62 -4.65
C LEU A 150 -13.35 16.09 -5.65
N SER A 151 -14.46 15.35 -5.72
CA SER A 151 -15.70 15.81 -6.34
C SER A 151 -16.69 16.21 -5.25
N ALA A 152 -17.18 17.44 -5.32
CA ALA A 152 -18.18 17.98 -4.40
C ALA A 152 -19.29 18.67 -5.21
N PRO A 153 -20.23 17.90 -5.78
CA PRO A 153 -21.35 18.49 -6.50
C PRO A 153 -22.19 19.41 -5.60
N ASN A 154 -22.90 20.35 -6.22
CA ASN A 154 -23.83 21.27 -5.55
C ASN A 154 -23.22 22.15 -4.45
N GLY A 155 -21.91 22.36 -4.46
CA GLY A 155 -21.23 23.27 -3.56
C GLY A 155 -19.78 23.47 -3.91
N THR A 156 -19.10 24.22 -3.06
CA THR A 156 -17.66 24.43 -3.11
C THR A 156 -17.07 23.93 -1.81
N LEU A 157 -15.93 23.27 -1.88
CA LEU A 157 -15.14 22.94 -0.70
C LEU A 157 -13.98 23.95 -0.64
N SER A 158 -13.43 24.25 0.55
CA SER A 158 -12.20 25.05 0.74
C SER A 158 -10.93 24.20 0.69
N GLU A 159 -9.76 24.82 0.48
CA GLU A 159 -8.47 24.12 0.58
C GLU A 159 -8.42 23.19 1.81
N LEU A 160 -7.88 21.98 1.62
CA LEU A 160 -7.73 21.03 2.71
C LEU A 160 -6.43 21.30 3.45
N ILE A 161 -6.50 21.30 4.78
CA ILE A 161 -5.37 21.55 5.66
C ILE A 161 -5.17 20.34 6.57
N THR A 162 -3.92 19.92 6.73
CA THR A 162 -3.49 18.93 7.71
C THR A 162 -2.52 19.56 8.71
N THR A 163 -2.58 19.11 9.96
CA THR A 163 -1.66 19.54 11.04
C THR A 163 -0.96 18.35 11.71
N ASP A 164 -1.24 17.13 11.28
CA ASP A 164 -0.76 15.88 11.86
C ASP A 164 0.08 15.06 10.86
N GLY A 165 0.68 15.75 9.88
CA GLY A 165 1.57 15.13 8.90
C GLY A 165 0.84 14.36 7.79
N GLY A 166 -0.47 14.58 7.61
CA GLY A 166 -1.24 14.01 6.52
C GLY A 166 -2.16 12.85 6.92
N ILE A 167 -2.39 12.63 8.22
CA ILE A 167 -3.38 11.64 8.71
C ILE A 167 -4.78 12.22 8.58
N THR A 168 -4.99 13.44 9.05
CA THR A 168 -6.28 14.13 9.03
C THR A 168 -6.20 15.39 8.18
N TRP A 169 -7.19 15.54 7.31
CA TRP A 169 -7.34 16.69 6.43
C TRP A 169 -8.70 17.34 6.65
N THR A 170 -8.71 18.64 6.88
CA THR A 170 -9.93 19.40 7.17
C THR A 170 -10.17 20.49 6.13
N GLY A 171 -11.42 20.70 5.78
CA GLY A 171 -11.86 21.80 4.92
C GLY A 171 -13.30 22.19 5.23
N THR A 172 -13.81 23.20 4.54
CA THR A 172 -15.18 23.68 4.72
C THR A 172 -15.96 23.52 3.43
N TYR A 173 -17.07 22.78 3.49
CA TYR A 173 -18.05 22.66 2.41
C TYR A 173 -19.11 23.75 2.53
N THR A 174 -19.34 24.48 1.44
CA THR A 174 -20.37 25.51 1.30
C THR A 174 -21.31 25.09 0.17
N PRO A 175 -22.60 24.83 0.44
CA PRO A 175 -23.57 24.48 -0.58
C PRO A 175 -23.87 25.67 -1.49
N ASN A 176 -24.14 25.40 -2.76
CA ASN A 176 -24.63 26.41 -3.69
C ASN A 176 -26.04 26.87 -3.26
N ALA A 177 -26.36 28.13 -3.55
CA ALA A 177 -27.70 28.66 -3.32
C ALA A 177 -28.75 27.88 -4.13
N ASP A 178 -29.97 27.84 -3.60
CA ASP A 178 -31.17 27.30 -4.28
C ASP A 178 -31.08 25.82 -4.72
N VAL A 179 -30.20 25.02 -4.10
CA VAL A 179 -30.13 23.57 -4.33
C VAL A 179 -30.93 22.79 -3.28
N THR A 180 -31.69 21.79 -3.73
CA THR A 180 -32.32 20.78 -2.88
C THR A 180 -31.99 19.39 -3.43
N ASP A 181 -31.03 18.73 -2.81
CA ASP A 181 -30.59 17.38 -3.20
C ASP A 181 -30.14 16.58 -1.98
N ALA A 182 -30.93 15.56 -1.60
CA ALA A 182 -30.64 14.67 -0.48
C ALA A 182 -29.65 13.53 -0.82
N THR A 183 -29.18 13.49 -2.08
CA THR A 183 -28.26 12.49 -2.61
C THR A 183 -26.86 13.04 -2.88
N ASN A 184 -26.61 14.31 -2.52
CA ASN A 184 -25.33 14.94 -2.70
C ASN A 184 -24.20 14.15 -2.02
N LEU A 185 -23.08 13.98 -2.72
CA LEU A 185 -21.99 13.09 -2.32
C LEU A 185 -20.64 13.77 -2.56
N ILE A 186 -19.85 13.95 -1.50
CA ILE A 186 -18.42 14.24 -1.64
C ILE A 186 -17.69 12.93 -1.93
N VAL A 187 -16.89 12.88 -2.99
CA VAL A 187 -16.12 11.70 -3.39
C VAL A 187 -14.64 12.04 -3.37
N LEU A 188 -13.84 11.22 -2.68
CA LEU A 188 -12.39 11.26 -2.74
C LEU A 188 -11.86 10.21 -3.73
N ASN A 189 -11.06 10.65 -4.69
CA ASN A 189 -10.22 9.79 -5.51
C ASN A 189 -8.86 9.60 -4.84
N GLN A 190 -8.68 8.43 -4.23
CA GLN A 190 -7.45 8.09 -3.51
C GLN A 190 -6.24 7.84 -4.44
N SER A 191 -6.41 7.81 -5.77
CA SER A 191 -5.27 7.67 -6.69
C SER A 191 -4.34 8.90 -6.71
N TYR A 192 -4.76 10.00 -6.08
CA TYR A 192 -3.97 11.23 -5.97
C TYR A 192 -3.07 11.24 -4.73
N VAL A 193 -3.33 10.36 -3.76
CA VAL A 193 -2.58 10.31 -2.52
C VAL A 193 -1.58 9.17 -2.54
N ARG A 194 -0.46 9.39 -1.85
CA ARG A 194 0.54 8.37 -1.58
C ARG A 194 1.01 8.40 -0.14
N ASP A 195 1.35 7.25 0.41
CA ASP A 195 1.96 7.15 1.73
C ASP A 195 3.47 7.46 1.71
N ALA A 196 4.16 7.14 2.81
CA ALA A 196 5.60 7.33 2.97
C ALA A 196 6.44 6.34 2.12
N ALA A 197 6.00 5.09 1.96
CA ALA A 197 6.64 4.10 1.09
C ALA A 197 6.39 4.36 -0.40
N GLY A 198 5.48 5.28 -0.72
CA GLY A 198 5.11 5.65 -2.07
C GLY A 198 4.04 4.72 -2.67
N ASN A 199 3.26 4.01 -1.86
CA ASN A 199 2.07 3.33 -2.33
C ASN A 199 0.99 4.34 -2.69
N ILE A 200 0.32 4.12 -3.82
CA ILE A 200 -0.78 4.96 -4.27
C ILE A 200 -2.10 4.39 -3.75
N GLY A 201 -2.95 5.26 -3.20
CA GLY A 201 -4.27 4.86 -2.72
C GLY A 201 -5.16 4.27 -3.82
N ARG A 202 -5.99 3.28 -3.49
CA ARG A 202 -6.87 2.65 -4.47
C ARG A 202 -8.10 3.51 -4.77
N CYS A 203 -8.28 3.82 -6.05
CA CYS A 203 -9.59 4.17 -6.57
C CYS A 203 -10.40 2.88 -6.76
N ARG A 204 -11.31 2.55 -5.86
CA ARG A 204 -12.29 1.49 -6.12
C ARG A 204 -13.28 2.01 -7.17
N SER A 205 -13.32 1.36 -8.34
CA SER A 205 -14.22 1.72 -9.44
C SER A 205 -15.68 1.73 -9.00
N SER A 206 -16.37 2.81 -9.37
CA SER A 206 -17.83 3.03 -9.38
C SER A 206 -18.70 1.86 -8.90
N GLY A 207 -19.03 1.82 -7.62
CA GLY A 207 -20.06 0.91 -7.10
C GLY A 207 -20.14 0.82 -5.59
N ASP A 208 -18.99 0.72 -4.91
CA ASP A 208 -18.98 0.25 -3.51
C ASP A 208 -17.94 0.95 -2.63
N SER A 209 -17.67 2.23 -2.89
CA SER A 209 -16.75 3.05 -2.06
C SER A 209 -17.19 4.51 -2.03
N ARG A 210 -18.47 4.71 -1.77
CA ARG A 210 -19.03 6.03 -1.51
C ARG A 210 -18.82 6.32 -0.03
N LEU A 211 -17.72 6.96 0.33
CA LEU A 211 -17.68 7.69 1.60
C LEU A 211 -18.58 8.89 1.42
N SER A 212 -19.83 8.72 1.82
CA SER A 212 -20.88 9.70 1.62
C SER A 212 -21.22 10.37 2.91
N ALA A 213 -21.09 11.68 2.95
CA ALA A 213 -21.95 12.48 3.81
C ALA A 213 -23.00 13.14 2.93
N ARG A 214 -24.27 12.89 3.28
CA ARG A 214 -25.44 13.48 2.62
C ARG A 214 -25.59 14.91 3.11
N THR A 215 -26.07 15.80 2.25
CA THR A 215 -26.57 17.12 2.67
C THR A 215 -28.09 17.12 2.54
N SER A 216 -28.84 17.49 3.59
CA SER A 216 -30.30 17.58 3.55
C SER A 216 -30.79 18.82 2.77
N PRO A 217 -32.09 18.92 2.40
CA PRO A 217 -32.62 20.04 1.63
C PRO A 217 -32.39 21.42 2.28
N ILE A 218 -32.01 22.40 1.46
CA ILE A 218 -32.09 23.81 1.84
C ILE A 218 -33.56 24.17 2.05
N ARG A 219 -33.96 24.36 3.31
CA ARG A 219 -35.24 25.01 3.61
C ARG A 219 -35.13 26.50 3.28
N THR A 220 -35.54 26.89 2.08
CA THR A 220 -35.83 28.29 1.79
C THR A 220 -36.90 28.76 2.77
N ARG A 221 -36.57 29.69 3.67
CA ARG A 221 -37.60 30.44 4.37
C ARG A 221 -38.34 31.25 3.31
N HIS A 222 -39.48 30.75 2.84
CA HIS A 222 -40.48 31.60 2.22
C HIS A 222 -40.82 32.68 3.25
N ARG A 223 -40.28 33.89 3.06
CA ARG A 223 -40.84 35.08 3.71
C ARG A 223 -42.25 35.22 3.13
N CYS A 224 -43.28 34.99 3.95
CA CYS A 224 -44.59 35.55 3.67
C CYS A 224 -44.42 37.07 3.61
N ALA A 225 -44.33 37.63 2.40
CA ALA A 225 -44.48 39.05 2.17
C ALA A 225 -45.99 39.36 2.15
N GLU A 226 -46.45 40.11 3.15
CA GLU A 226 -47.77 40.69 3.20
C GLU A 226 -48.05 41.52 1.93
N ARG A 227 -49.19 41.28 1.27
CA ARG A 227 -49.91 42.34 0.55
C ARG A 227 -51.41 42.23 0.83
N ARG A 228 -51.92 43.32 1.38
CA ARG A 228 -53.34 43.66 1.53
C ARG A 228 -54.04 43.62 0.18
N CYS A 229 -55.29 43.20 0.17
CA CYS A 229 -56.34 43.85 -0.61
C CYS A 229 -57.61 43.87 0.23
N ALA A 230 -58.14 45.08 0.38
CA ALA A 230 -59.45 45.36 0.95
C ALA A 230 -60.54 45.22 -0.12
N ASP A 231 -61.70 44.77 0.34
CA ASP A 231 -63.06 45.21 -0.04
C ASP A 231 -63.61 44.93 -1.46
N ARG A 232 -64.67 44.09 -1.52
CA ARG A 232 -66.04 44.41 -1.99
C ARG A 232 -66.85 43.14 -2.25
N GLY A 233 -68.05 43.06 -1.65
CA GLY A 233 -69.08 42.04 -1.89
C GLY A 233 -70.02 41.93 -0.70
#